data_AF-A0A0C9TB03-F1
#
_entry.id   AF-A0A0C9TB03-F1
#
_cell.length_a   1.000
_cell.length_b   1.000
_cell.length_c   1.000
_cell.angle_alpha   90.00
_cell.angle_beta   90.00
_cell.angle_gamma   90.00
#
_symmetry.space_group_name_H-M   'P 1'
#
loop_
_entity.id
_entity.type
_entity.pdbx_description
1 polymer ?
#
loop_
_entity_poly.entity_id
_entity_poly.type
_entity_poly.pdbx_seq_one_letter_code
_entity_poly.pdbx_strand_id
1 'polypeptide(L)'
;MLEDALERGYRPRGHSAEANDLALLIYRLGGANLLYALNQRLHIPSLRTLRNKTSFIKITPTVGRISIETVKQNIANIVLAPRELAKVFVRCGVSLLIDETALDEAAVYLPQSNSIAGLCWPHSHIVDHVFNNYKSILNISDSLKLGHVHLGKEVTVAGAHLFGEDGFYTLLAAPTCKTEEVSDMEYIFSTLIDAWDASGATQQVGPIWSFATDGDSTRRKAGHKQFLHQKLSYTSPLFGILSNLPGLNLYTGNHEVTIDFDFKHVFKRKSILSR
;
A
#
# COMPACT_ATOMS: atom_id res chain seq x y z
N MET A 1 34.49 -3.34 -27.13
CA MET A 1 33.03 -3.61 -27.07
C MET A 1 32.49 -4.35 -28.30
N LEU A 2 32.78 -3.91 -29.54
CA LEU A 2 32.49 -4.71 -30.76
C LEU A 2 33.50 -5.86 -30.96
N GLU A 3 34.76 -5.63 -30.57
CA GLU A 3 35.85 -6.62 -30.71
C GLU A 3 35.68 -7.81 -29.73
N ASP A 4 35.27 -7.58 -28.48
CA ASP A 4 34.99 -8.66 -27.50
C ASP A 4 33.82 -9.58 -27.90
N ALA A 5 32.90 -9.07 -28.72
CA ALA A 5 31.77 -9.83 -29.25
C ALA A 5 32.21 -10.78 -30.38
N LEU A 6 33.27 -10.40 -31.13
CA LEU A 6 33.82 -11.18 -32.23
C LEU A 6 34.72 -12.34 -31.74
N GLU A 7 35.37 -12.20 -30.59
CA GLU A 7 36.25 -13.24 -29.99
C GLU A 7 35.52 -14.37 -29.24
N ARG A 8 34.19 -14.52 -29.41
CA ARG A 8 33.34 -15.46 -28.64
C ARG A 8 33.28 -15.19 -27.13
N GLY A 9 33.72 -14.02 -26.65
CA GLY A 9 33.65 -13.63 -25.24
C GLY A 9 32.22 -13.43 -24.75
N TYR A 10 31.34 -12.91 -25.61
CA TYR A 10 29.93 -12.74 -25.30
C TYR A 10 29.09 -13.90 -25.85
N ARG A 11 28.73 -14.86 -24.98
CA ARG A 11 27.73 -15.89 -25.28
C ARG A 11 26.39 -15.47 -24.68
N PRO A 12 25.38 -15.05 -25.48
CA PRO A 12 24.06 -14.78 -24.94
C PRO A 12 23.51 -16.07 -24.32
N ARG A 13 23.27 -16.06 -23.01
CA ARG A 13 22.79 -17.23 -22.28
C ARG A 13 21.27 -17.15 -22.15
N GLY A 14 20.60 -18.14 -22.73
CA GLY A 14 19.21 -18.43 -22.37
C GLY A 14 19.18 -18.94 -20.92
N HIS A 15 18.20 -18.48 -20.15
CA HIS A 15 17.93 -19.01 -18.81
C HIS A 15 16.57 -19.69 -18.83
N SER A 16 16.51 -20.91 -18.30
CA SER A 16 15.28 -21.68 -18.14
C SER A 16 14.33 -21.02 -17.12
N ALA A 17 13.09 -21.50 -17.04
CA ALA A 17 12.12 -21.02 -16.05
C ALA A 17 12.63 -21.26 -14.63
N GLU A 18 13.17 -22.46 -14.37
CA GLU A 18 13.70 -22.88 -13.06
C GLU A 18 14.87 -21.98 -12.63
N ALA A 19 15.72 -21.59 -13.57
CA ALA A 19 16.81 -20.67 -13.29
C ALA A 19 16.31 -19.26 -12.91
N ASN A 20 15.22 -18.80 -13.53
CA ASN A 20 14.57 -17.52 -13.16
C ASN A 20 13.93 -17.62 -11.77
N ASP A 21 13.24 -18.73 -11.47
CA ASP A 21 12.60 -18.94 -10.17
C ASP A 21 13.62 -19.03 -9.03
N LEU A 22 14.72 -19.76 -9.25
CA LEU A 22 15.83 -19.83 -8.29
C LEU A 22 16.47 -18.47 -8.06
N ALA A 23 16.74 -17.70 -9.12
CA ALA A 23 17.29 -16.36 -9.00
C ALA A 23 16.32 -15.39 -8.30
N LEU A 24 15.01 -15.52 -8.54
CA LEU A 24 13.99 -14.75 -7.84
C LEU A 24 13.93 -15.12 -6.34
N LEU A 25 14.01 -16.41 -6.01
CA LEU A 25 14.06 -16.89 -4.63
C LEU A 25 15.29 -16.34 -3.90
N ILE A 26 16.47 -16.44 -4.53
CA ILE A 26 17.72 -15.89 -3.99
C ILE A 26 17.59 -14.39 -3.75
N TYR A 27 17.02 -13.65 -4.71
CA TYR A 27 16.81 -12.22 -4.56
C TYR A 27 15.87 -11.89 -3.40
N ARG A 28 14.80 -12.67 -3.21
CA ARG A 28 13.84 -12.47 -2.11
C ARG A 28 14.45 -12.78 -0.74
N LEU A 29 15.30 -13.80 -0.64
CA LEU A 29 15.89 -14.24 0.63
C LEU A 29 17.16 -13.46 1.01
N GLY A 30 18.01 -13.10 0.05
CA GLY A 30 19.32 -12.47 0.32
C GLY A 30 19.57 -11.15 -0.42
N GLY A 31 18.55 -10.61 -1.10
CA GLY A 31 18.62 -9.32 -1.76
C GLY A 31 19.52 -9.29 -3.01
N ALA A 32 19.76 -8.07 -3.49
CA ALA A 32 20.54 -7.82 -4.70
C ALA A 32 22.00 -8.28 -4.57
N ASN A 33 22.61 -8.16 -3.39
CA ASN A 33 24.01 -8.51 -3.17
C ASN A 33 24.23 -10.03 -3.24
N LEU A 34 23.37 -10.82 -2.60
CA LEU A 34 23.46 -12.28 -2.69
C LEU A 34 23.19 -12.75 -4.13
N LEU A 35 22.17 -12.20 -4.78
CA LEU A 35 21.88 -12.51 -6.18
C LEU A 35 23.09 -12.18 -7.07
N TYR A 36 23.73 -11.03 -6.86
CA TYR A 36 24.90 -10.65 -7.62
C TYR A 36 26.06 -11.64 -7.43
N ALA A 37 26.39 -11.98 -6.18
CA ALA A 37 27.46 -12.94 -5.88
C ALA A 37 27.19 -14.33 -6.50
N LEU A 38 25.95 -14.81 -6.42
CA LEU A 38 25.55 -16.11 -6.99
C LEU A 38 25.42 -16.06 -8.52
N ASN A 39 25.02 -14.94 -9.11
CA ASN A 39 25.07 -14.73 -10.57
C ASN A 39 26.51 -14.87 -11.10
N GLN A 40 27.50 -14.31 -10.41
CA GLN A 40 28.91 -14.44 -10.83
C GLN A 40 29.40 -15.90 -10.80
N ARG A 41 29.02 -16.67 -9.77
CA ARG A 41 29.53 -18.04 -9.56
C ARG A 41 28.71 -19.13 -10.26
N LEU A 42 27.39 -19.04 -10.19
CA LEU A 42 26.45 -20.08 -10.65
C LEU A 42 25.83 -19.75 -12.01
N HIS A 43 26.13 -18.57 -12.56
CA HIS A 43 25.61 -18.12 -13.85
C HIS A 43 24.07 -18.10 -13.95
N ILE A 44 23.40 -17.94 -12.81
CA ILE A 44 21.95 -17.72 -12.73
C ILE A 44 21.57 -16.32 -13.25
N PRO A 45 20.30 -16.03 -13.58
CA PRO A 45 19.86 -14.71 -14.05
C PRO A 45 20.30 -13.54 -13.18
N SER A 46 20.69 -12.44 -13.82
CA SER A 46 20.94 -11.17 -13.13
C SER A 46 19.64 -10.50 -12.70
N LEU A 47 19.71 -9.53 -11.78
CA LEU A 47 18.53 -8.74 -11.38
C LEU A 47 17.89 -8.01 -12.58
N ARG A 48 18.70 -7.54 -13.53
CA ARG A 48 18.20 -6.92 -14.77
C ARG A 48 17.44 -7.95 -15.62
N THR A 49 17.97 -9.16 -15.75
CA THR A 49 17.30 -10.25 -16.47
C THR A 49 15.97 -10.60 -15.81
N LEU A 50 15.95 -10.71 -14.47
CA LEU A 50 14.72 -10.96 -13.72
C LEU A 50 13.70 -9.85 -13.95
N ARG A 51 14.08 -8.57 -13.79
CA ARG A 51 13.16 -7.42 -14.01
C ARG A 51 12.56 -7.37 -15.41
N ASN A 52 13.25 -7.91 -16.40
CA ASN A 52 12.76 -7.97 -17.78
C ASN A 52 11.90 -9.21 -18.06
N LYS A 53 12.12 -10.32 -17.35
CA LYS A 53 11.45 -11.61 -17.59
C LYS A 53 10.31 -11.91 -16.62
N THR A 54 10.33 -11.32 -15.44
CA THR A 54 9.36 -11.56 -14.37
C THR A 54 8.58 -10.30 -14.08
N SER A 55 7.27 -10.44 -13.86
CA SER A 55 6.42 -9.34 -13.42
C SER A 55 6.65 -9.10 -11.94
N PHE A 56 7.24 -7.96 -11.61
CA PHE A 56 7.26 -7.47 -10.23
C PHE A 56 5.99 -6.66 -10.01
N ILE A 57 5.19 -7.06 -9.02
CA ILE A 57 4.10 -6.22 -8.54
C ILE A 57 4.74 -4.93 -8.01
N LYS A 58 4.36 -3.80 -8.62
CA LYS A 58 4.86 -2.48 -8.24
C LYS A 58 3.69 -1.67 -7.71
N ILE A 59 3.81 -1.25 -6.46
CA ILE A 59 2.98 -0.17 -5.94
C ILE A 59 3.50 1.15 -6.46
N THR A 60 2.58 2.00 -6.91
CA THR A 60 2.89 3.41 -7.16
C THR A 60 2.71 4.16 -5.84
N PRO A 61 3.79 4.70 -5.25
CA PRO A 61 3.68 5.51 -4.05
C PRO A 61 2.90 6.80 -4.37
N THR A 62 2.20 7.34 -3.37
CA THR A 62 1.50 8.61 -3.53
C THR A 62 2.50 9.73 -3.72
N VAL A 63 2.29 10.50 -4.79
CA VAL A 63 2.96 11.77 -5.06
C VAL A 63 1.89 12.85 -5.02
N GLY A 64 2.08 13.87 -4.18
CA GLY A 64 1.05 14.88 -3.97
C GLY A 64 -0.03 14.42 -3.00
N ARG A 65 -1.26 14.88 -3.24
CA ARG A 65 -2.44 14.51 -2.46
C ARG A 65 -2.86 13.07 -2.81
N ILE A 66 -3.37 12.34 -1.83
CA ILE A 66 -3.96 11.02 -2.06
C ILE A 66 -5.14 11.19 -3.03
N SER A 67 -5.24 10.34 -4.06
CA SER A 67 -6.33 10.39 -5.03
C SER A 67 -6.94 9.02 -5.23
N ILE A 68 -8.25 8.99 -5.49
CA ILE A 68 -8.99 7.77 -5.83
C ILE A 68 -8.33 7.06 -7.03
N GLU A 69 -7.86 7.82 -8.03
CA GLU A 69 -7.28 7.23 -9.24
C GLU A 69 -5.94 6.51 -8.98
N THR A 70 -5.08 7.07 -8.13
CA THR A 70 -3.84 6.40 -7.71
C THR A 70 -4.13 5.09 -6.98
N VAL A 71 -5.12 5.10 -6.06
CA VAL A 71 -5.51 3.90 -5.31
C VAL A 71 -6.16 2.87 -6.23
N LYS A 72 -7.05 3.28 -7.14
CA LYS A 72 -7.66 2.40 -8.16
C LYS A 72 -6.60 1.73 -9.03
N GLN A 73 -5.60 2.48 -9.48
CA GLN A 73 -4.52 1.93 -10.29
C GLN A 73 -3.71 0.90 -9.51
N ASN A 74 -3.45 1.14 -8.22
CA ASN A 74 -2.81 0.18 -7.33
C ASN A 74 -3.69 -1.07 -7.13
N ILE A 75 -4.99 -0.93 -6.89
CA ILE A 75 -5.93 -2.05 -6.79
C ILE A 75 -5.91 -2.89 -8.07
N ALA A 76 -5.99 -2.25 -9.25
CA ALA A 76 -5.94 -2.94 -10.53
C ALA A 76 -4.63 -3.74 -10.70
N ASN A 77 -3.49 -3.14 -10.37
CA ASN A 77 -2.17 -3.75 -10.58
C ASN A 77 -1.82 -4.83 -9.54
N ILE A 78 -2.29 -4.67 -8.31
CA ILE A 78 -1.83 -5.45 -7.15
C ILE A 78 -2.84 -6.52 -6.78
N VAL A 79 -4.13 -6.25 -6.94
CA VAL A 79 -5.21 -7.18 -6.60
C VAL A 79 -5.79 -7.82 -7.85
N LEU A 80 -6.31 -7.03 -8.80
CA LEU A 80 -7.13 -7.56 -9.88
C LEU A 80 -6.31 -8.31 -10.93
N ALA A 81 -5.29 -7.67 -11.51
CA ALA A 81 -4.48 -8.27 -12.57
C ALA A 81 -3.80 -9.59 -12.13
N PRO A 82 -3.21 -9.72 -10.91
CA PRO A 82 -2.66 -10.99 -10.46
C PRO A 82 -3.73 -12.09 -10.30
N ARG A 83 -4.94 -11.76 -9.83
CA ARG A 83 -6.04 -12.74 -9.73
C ARG A 83 -6.52 -13.20 -11.09
N GLU A 84 -6.66 -12.28 -12.05
CA GLU A 84 -7.02 -12.62 -13.43
C GLU A 84 -6.00 -13.56 -14.07
N LEU A 85 -4.70 -13.26 -13.90
CA LEU A 85 -3.61 -14.12 -14.38
C LEU A 85 -3.61 -15.50 -13.71
N ALA A 86 -3.90 -15.55 -12.41
CA ALA A 86 -4.01 -16.79 -11.65
C ALA A 86 -5.36 -17.52 -11.84
N LYS A 87 -6.31 -16.94 -12.59
CA LYS A 87 -7.67 -17.44 -12.79
C LYS A 87 -8.43 -17.69 -11.47
N VAL A 88 -8.22 -16.81 -10.49
CA VAL A 88 -8.89 -16.88 -9.18
C VAL A 88 -10.15 -16.00 -9.21
N PHE A 89 -11.31 -16.64 -9.26
CA PHE A 89 -12.63 -15.98 -9.36
C PHE A 89 -13.49 -16.12 -8.11
N VAL A 90 -12.95 -16.73 -7.04
CA VAL A 90 -13.68 -16.87 -5.78
C VAL A 90 -13.81 -15.50 -5.14
N ARG A 91 -15.06 -15.17 -4.77
CA ARG A 91 -15.35 -13.95 -4.01
C ARG A 91 -15.22 -14.22 -2.53
N CYS A 92 -14.69 -13.25 -1.80
CA CYS A 92 -14.50 -13.31 -0.36
C CYS A 92 -14.79 -11.95 0.28
N GLY A 93 -14.93 -11.95 1.61
CA GLY A 93 -14.89 -10.69 2.34
C GLY A 93 -13.52 -10.04 2.26
N VAL A 94 -13.48 -8.73 2.48
CA VAL A 94 -12.23 -7.97 2.50
C VAL A 94 -12.10 -7.17 3.79
N SER A 95 -10.93 -7.23 4.40
CA SER A 95 -10.52 -6.29 5.46
C SER A 95 -9.55 -5.28 4.88
N LEU A 96 -9.86 -3.99 5.01
CA LEU A 96 -8.87 -2.94 4.76
C LEU A 96 -8.08 -2.70 6.04
N LEU A 97 -6.76 -2.69 5.96
CA LEU A 97 -5.85 -2.49 7.08
C LEU A 97 -5.03 -1.24 6.81
N ILE A 98 -4.84 -0.38 7.81
CA ILE A 98 -4.00 0.81 7.73
C ILE A 98 -3.06 0.90 8.91
N ASP A 99 -1.80 1.24 8.63
CA ASP A 99 -0.77 1.49 9.65
C ASP A 99 0.28 2.48 9.12
N GLU A 100 1.16 2.96 9.99
CA GLU A 100 2.36 3.72 9.61
C GLU A 100 3.63 2.89 9.78
N THR A 101 4.63 3.21 8.97
CA THR A 101 6.01 2.78 9.23
C THR A 101 6.98 3.93 9.05
N ALA A 102 8.06 3.94 9.84
CA ALA A 102 9.12 4.94 9.76
C ALA A 102 9.80 4.93 8.40
N LEU A 103 10.19 6.11 7.93
CA LEU A 103 10.97 6.27 6.70
C LEU A 103 12.11 7.28 6.92
N ASP A 104 13.16 7.15 6.12
CA ASP A 104 14.24 8.14 6.09
C ASP A 104 13.74 9.41 5.39
N GLU A 105 13.80 10.55 6.10
CA GLU A 105 13.33 11.84 5.58
C GLU A 105 14.15 12.27 4.36
N ALA A 106 13.67 11.93 3.15
CA ALA A 106 14.37 12.22 1.91
C ALA A 106 13.40 12.45 0.75
N ALA A 107 13.70 13.47 -0.06
CA ALA A 107 13.07 13.64 -1.37
C ALA A 107 13.75 12.70 -2.38
N VAL A 108 12.95 11.97 -3.16
CA VAL A 108 13.45 10.99 -4.13
C VAL A 108 12.85 11.28 -5.50
N TYR A 109 13.68 11.25 -6.54
CA TYR A 109 13.19 11.34 -7.91
C TYR A 109 12.57 10.00 -8.35
N LEU A 110 11.33 10.04 -8.85
CA LEU A 110 10.65 8.92 -9.48
C LEU A 110 10.68 9.08 -11.01
N PRO A 111 11.53 8.31 -11.71
CA PRO A 111 11.65 8.43 -13.16
C PRO A 111 10.38 8.07 -13.92
N GLN A 112 9.53 7.19 -13.37
CA GLN A 112 8.33 6.69 -14.05
C GLN A 112 7.28 7.77 -14.26
N SER A 113 7.16 8.69 -13.32
CA SER A 113 6.22 9.82 -13.36
C SER A 113 6.92 11.16 -13.55
N ASN A 114 8.24 11.16 -13.78
CA ASN A 114 9.06 12.37 -13.82
C ASN A 114 8.77 13.31 -12.64
N SER A 115 8.69 12.77 -11.42
CA SER A 115 8.20 13.52 -10.25
C SER A 115 9.09 13.38 -9.01
N ILE A 116 8.98 14.31 -8.05
CA ILE A 116 9.57 14.18 -6.70
C ILE A 116 8.59 13.47 -5.77
N ALA A 117 9.03 12.36 -5.17
CA ALA A 117 8.36 11.68 -4.07
C ALA A 117 9.07 11.94 -2.73
N GLY A 118 8.48 11.43 -1.65
CA GLY A 118 9.01 11.60 -0.28
C GLY A 118 8.55 12.88 0.41
N LEU A 119 7.73 13.71 -0.26
CA LEU A 119 7.02 14.83 0.36
C LEU A 119 5.75 14.32 1.04
N CYS A 120 5.39 14.89 2.20
CA CYS A 120 4.18 14.50 2.92
C CYS A 120 2.91 14.82 2.10
N TRP A 121 1.99 13.86 2.03
CA TRP A 121 0.76 13.98 1.25
C TRP A 121 -0.17 15.15 1.69
N PRO A 122 -0.23 15.58 2.97
CA PRO A 122 -1.12 16.67 3.36
C PRO A 122 -0.69 18.02 2.78
N HIS A 123 0.62 18.28 2.68
CA HIS A 123 1.14 19.61 2.29
C HIS A 123 1.76 19.65 0.89
N SER A 124 2.06 18.49 0.31
CA SER A 124 2.71 18.39 -0.99
C SER A 124 1.97 19.18 -2.08
N HIS A 125 0.64 19.18 -2.09
CA HIS A 125 -0.18 19.87 -3.11
C HIS A 125 0.10 21.38 -3.31
N ILE A 126 0.87 22.03 -2.43
CA ILE A 126 1.30 23.43 -2.53
C ILE A 126 2.33 23.63 -3.66
N VAL A 127 3.04 22.58 -4.06
CA VAL A 127 4.10 22.64 -5.08
C VAL A 127 3.83 21.71 -6.25
N ASP A 128 4.33 22.07 -7.44
CA ASP A 128 4.32 21.15 -8.59
C ASP A 128 5.39 20.09 -8.41
N HIS A 129 4.96 18.83 -8.30
CA HIS A 129 5.83 17.67 -8.10
C HIS A 129 6.55 17.22 -9.37
N VAL A 130 6.05 17.62 -10.54
CA VAL A 130 6.55 17.15 -11.82
C VAL A 130 7.77 17.97 -12.23
N PHE A 131 8.83 17.29 -12.63
CA PHE A 131 10.06 17.90 -13.15
C PHE A 131 9.85 18.43 -14.57
N ASN A 132 9.12 19.53 -14.68
CA ASN A 132 8.91 20.21 -15.96
C ASN A 132 10.06 21.18 -16.27
N ASN A 133 10.64 21.82 -15.24
CA ASN A 133 11.70 22.80 -15.39
C ASN A 133 12.52 22.96 -14.09
N TYR A 134 13.67 23.62 -14.19
CA TYR A 134 14.55 23.88 -13.05
C TYR A 134 13.89 24.73 -11.95
N LYS A 135 12.96 25.64 -12.32
CA LYS A 135 12.26 26.50 -11.37
C LYS A 135 11.33 25.71 -10.45
N SER A 136 10.67 24.64 -10.94
CA SER A 136 9.87 23.74 -10.10
C SER A 136 10.72 23.12 -8.97
N ILE A 137 11.98 22.77 -9.24
CA ILE A 137 12.89 22.22 -8.24
C ILE A 137 13.25 23.26 -7.18
N LEU A 138 13.57 24.48 -7.61
CA LEU A 138 13.86 25.58 -6.70
C LEU A 138 12.66 25.89 -5.81
N ASN A 139 11.45 25.93 -6.38
CA ASN A 139 10.22 26.14 -5.63
C ASN A 139 10.00 25.08 -4.55
N ILE A 140 10.28 23.79 -4.84
CA ILE A 140 10.20 22.72 -3.85
C ILE A 140 11.25 22.91 -2.76
N SER A 141 12.50 23.21 -3.13
CA SER A 141 13.59 23.46 -2.18
C SER A 141 13.30 24.63 -1.24
N ASP A 142 12.80 25.74 -1.79
CA ASP A 142 12.45 26.93 -1.01
C ASP A 142 11.22 26.68 -0.13
N SER A 143 10.22 25.96 -0.64
CA SER A 143 9.04 25.58 0.15
C SER A 143 9.37 24.64 1.31
N LEU A 144 10.35 23.74 1.14
CA LEU A 144 10.88 22.90 2.20
C LEU A 144 11.62 23.74 3.27
N LYS A 145 12.46 24.69 2.86
CA LYS A 145 13.19 25.59 3.78
C LYS A 145 12.27 26.50 4.58
N LEU A 146 11.19 26.99 3.93
CA LEU A 146 10.19 27.85 4.55
C LEU A 146 9.18 27.06 5.41
N GLY A 147 9.19 25.73 5.37
CA GLY A 147 8.26 24.89 6.12
C GLY A 147 6.83 24.90 5.58
N HIS A 148 6.64 25.23 4.30
CA HIS A 148 5.32 25.13 3.64
C HIS A 148 5.03 23.70 3.20
N VAL A 149 6.07 22.95 2.85
CA VAL A 149 6.00 21.52 2.53
C VAL A 149 6.97 20.81 3.46
N HIS A 150 6.65 19.57 3.83
CA HIS A 150 7.49 18.74 4.67
C HIS A 150 7.90 17.46 3.95
N LEU A 151 9.08 16.94 4.30
CA LEU A 151 9.44 15.56 4.02
C LEU A 151 8.53 14.62 4.83
N GLY A 152 8.24 13.45 4.27
CA GLY A 152 7.61 12.38 5.02
C GLY A 152 8.55 11.92 6.13
N LYS A 153 8.01 11.69 7.32
CA LYS A 153 8.68 11.08 8.49
C LYS A 153 8.28 9.62 8.65
N GLU A 154 7.05 9.33 8.26
CA GLU A 154 6.49 7.99 8.17
C GLU A 154 5.75 7.84 6.85
N VAL A 155 5.43 6.61 6.47
CA VAL A 155 4.56 6.31 5.34
C VAL A 155 3.33 5.61 5.87
N THR A 156 2.17 6.20 5.63
CA THR A 156 0.88 5.56 5.84
C THR A 156 0.71 4.51 4.76
N VAL A 157 0.61 3.26 5.17
CA VAL A 157 0.40 2.11 4.30
C VAL A 157 -1.01 1.60 4.56
N ALA A 158 -1.83 1.54 3.51
CA ALA A 158 -3.09 0.83 3.56
C ALA A 158 -3.07 -0.34 2.59
N GLY A 159 -3.67 -1.45 2.99
CA GLY A 159 -3.78 -2.64 2.14
C GLY A 159 -5.06 -3.42 2.38
N ALA A 160 -5.38 -4.31 1.46
CA ALA A 160 -6.46 -5.27 1.58
C ALA A 160 -5.92 -6.62 2.06
N HIS A 161 -6.60 -7.21 3.02
CA HIS A 161 -6.53 -8.62 3.33
C HIS A 161 -7.80 -9.31 2.84
N LEU A 162 -7.64 -10.37 2.05
CA LEU A 162 -8.73 -11.11 1.43
C LEU A 162 -8.98 -12.38 2.25
N PHE A 163 -10.20 -12.56 2.77
CA PHE A 163 -10.50 -13.71 3.62
C PHE A 163 -10.37 -15.01 2.82
N GLY A 164 -9.54 -15.93 3.33
CA GLY A 164 -9.24 -17.20 2.65
C GLY A 164 -7.96 -17.18 1.80
N GLU A 165 -7.22 -16.06 1.81
CA GLU A 165 -5.93 -15.94 1.11
C GLU A 165 -4.82 -15.47 2.06
N ASP A 166 -3.64 -16.08 1.94
CA ASP A 166 -2.45 -15.72 2.71
C ASP A 166 -1.72 -14.52 2.08
N GLY A 167 -2.46 -13.43 1.88
CA GLY A 167 -1.99 -12.24 1.18
C GLY A 167 -2.33 -10.93 1.89
N PHE A 168 -1.39 -9.98 1.81
CA PHE A 168 -1.61 -8.56 2.08
C PHE A 168 -1.33 -7.77 0.80
N TYR A 169 -2.35 -7.08 0.30
CA TYR A 169 -2.30 -6.37 -0.97
C TYR A 169 -2.25 -4.87 -0.71
N THR A 170 -1.06 -4.28 -0.82
CA THR A 170 -0.90 -2.84 -0.57
C THR A 170 -1.68 -2.02 -1.60
N LEU A 171 -2.53 -1.10 -1.15
CA LEU A 171 -3.35 -0.23 -2.00
C LEU A 171 -2.85 1.22 -1.98
N LEU A 172 -2.28 1.64 -0.85
CA LEU A 172 -1.81 3.00 -0.60
C LEU A 172 -0.45 2.96 0.09
N ALA A 173 0.44 3.85 -0.33
CA ALA A 173 1.68 4.17 0.35
C ALA A 173 1.90 5.68 0.26
N ALA A 174 1.50 6.41 1.30
CA ALA A 174 1.47 7.87 1.33
C ALA A 174 2.41 8.41 2.42
N PRO A 175 3.48 9.15 2.06
CA PRO A 175 4.36 9.76 3.06
C PRO A 175 3.60 10.78 3.91
N THR A 176 3.83 10.79 5.22
CA THR A 176 3.16 11.63 6.21
C THR A 176 4.18 12.40 7.06
N CYS A 177 3.85 13.61 7.47
CA CYS A 177 4.62 14.39 8.45
C CYS A 177 4.06 14.33 9.88
N LYS A 178 3.09 13.45 10.16
CA LYS A 178 2.40 13.27 11.46
C LYS A 178 1.55 14.46 11.93
N THR A 179 1.08 15.26 11.00
CA THR A 179 0.26 16.44 11.30
C THR A 179 -1.20 16.23 10.93
N GLU A 180 -1.55 15.00 10.53
CA GLU A 180 -2.90 14.65 10.11
C GLU A 180 -3.91 14.85 11.23
N GLU A 181 -5.04 15.41 10.85
CA GLU A 181 -6.20 15.56 11.70
C GLU A 181 -7.23 14.47 11.44
N VAL A 182 -8.30 14.50 12.23
CA VAL A 182 -9.39 13.51 12.15
C VAL A 182 -10.02 13.51 10.75
N SER A 183 -10.18 14.69 10.13
CA SER A 183 -10.71 14.83 8.77
C SER A 183 -9.81 14.20 7.71
N ASP A 184 -8.49 14.21 7.91
CA ASP A 184 -7.55 13.58 6.99
C ASP A 184 -7.69 12.05 7.02
N MET A 185 -7.92 11.49 8.21
CA MET A 185 -8.17 10.05 8.35
C MET A 185 -9.53 9.65 7.78
N GLU A 186 -10.59 10.44 8.01
CA GLU A 186 -11.90 10.26 7.36
C GLU A 186 -11.78 10.29 5.83
N TYR A 187 -10.95 11.20 5.31
CA TYR A 187 -10.65 11.32 3.88
C TYR A 187 -9.94 10.08 3.34
N ILE A 188 -8.93 9.56 4.05
CA ILE A 188 -8.23 8.33 3.65
C ILE A 188 -9.20 7.14 3.62
N PHE A 189 -10.03 6.98 4.65
CA PHE A 189 -10.98 5.86 4.73
C PHE A 189 -11.97 5.89 3.58
N SER A 190 -12.58 7.06 3.33
CA SER A 190 -13.53 7.24 2.23
C SER A 190 -12.85 7.00 0.88
N THR A 191 -11.65 7.54 0.68
CA THR A 191 -10.90 7.37 -0.57
C THR A 191 -10.58 5.90 -0.86
N LEU A 192 -10.23 5.11 0.16
CA LEU A 192 -9.94 3.68 -0.01
C LEU A 192 -11.21 2.88 -0.35
N ILE A 193 -12.33 3.15 0.33
CA ILE A 193 -13.62 2.49 0.07
C ILE A 193 -14.13 2.84 -1.33
N ASP A 194 -14.14 4.15 -1.66
CA ASP A 194 -14.60 4.63 -2.96
C ASP A 194 -13.72 4.09 -4.09
N ALA A 195 -12.39 4.02 -3.89
CA ALA A 195 -11.49 3.44 -4.88
C ALA A 195 -11.70 1.93 -5.07
N TRP A 196 -12.00 1.19 -3.99
CA TRP A 196 -12.31 -0.24 -4.05
C TRP A 196 -13.57 -0.52 -4.87
N ASP A 197 -14.63 0.26 -4.64
CA ASP A 197 -15.86 0.16 -5.41
C ASP A 197 -15.64 0.61 -6.87
N ALA A 198 -15.00 1.76 -7.07
CA ALA A 198 -14.78 2.33 -8.40
C ALA A 198 -13.79 1.55 -9.27
N SER A 199 -12.94 0.70 -8.69
CA SER A 199 -12.07 -0.22 -9.46
C SER A 199 -12.78 -1.50 -9.90
N GLY A 200 -14.04 -1.72 -9.46
CA GLY A 200 -14.77 -2.97 -9.69
C GLY A 200 -14.33 -4.13 -8.77
N ALA A 201 -13.53 -3.85 -7.73
CA ALA A 201 -13.04 -4.90 -6.84
C ALA A 201 -14.17 -5.51 -6.00
N THR A 202 -15.21 -4.75 -5.67
CA THR A 202 -16.41 -5.28 -4.99
C THR A 202 -17.10 -6.40 -5.76
N GLN A 203 -17.15 -6.29 -7.09
CA GLN A 203 -17.77 -7.28 -7.96
C GLN A 203 -16.85 -8.47 -8.21
N GLN A 204 -15.56 -8.22 -8.45
CA GLN A 204 -14.59 -9.26 -8.82
C GLN A 204 -14.00 -10.02 -7.63
N VAL A 205 -13.78 -9.34 -6.51
CA VAL A 205 -13.15 -9.87 -5.30
C VAL A 205 -14.18 -10.03 -4.20
N GLY A 206 -14.99 -9.01 -3.94
CA GLY A 206 -16.03 -9.05 -2.92
C GLY A 206 -16.08 -7.78 -2.05
N PRO A 207 -17.12 -7.67 -1.21
CA PRO A 207 -17.36 -6.48 -0.42
C PRO A 207 -16.35 -6.34 0.72
N ILE A 208 -16.11 -5.09 1.12
CA ILE A 208 -15.40 -4.79 2.36
C ILE A 208 -16.31 -5.16 3.53
N TRP A 209 -15.78 -5.93 4.49
CA TRP A 209 -16.47 -6.31 5.73
C TRP A 209 -15.96 -5.50 6.93
N SER A 210 -14.68 -5.15 6.92
CA SER A 210 -14.03 -4.49 8.05
C SER A 210 -12.92 -3.56 7.61
N PHE A 211 -12.68 -2.57 8.45
CA PHE A 211 -11.54 -1.67 8.40
C PHE A 211 -10.77 -1.83 9.71
N ALA A 212 -9.44 -1.97 9.68
CA ALA A 212 -8.63 -2.16 10.89
C ALA A 212 -7.46 -1.18 10.97
N THR A 213 -7.14 -0.75 12.19
CA THR A 213 -6.08 0.24 12.45
C THR A 213 -5.43 0.06 13.85
N ASP A 214 -4.26 0.67 14.08
CA ASP A 214 -3.50 0.63 15.34
C ASP A 214 -4.17 1.39 16.52
N GLY A 215 -5.20 2.20 16.21
CA GLY A 215 -6.05 2.87 17.18
C GLY A 215 -5.34 3.97 17.96
N ASP A 216 -4.54 4.79 17.29
CA ASP A 216 -4.22 6.12 17.80
C ASP A 216 -5.51 6.96 17.99
N SER A 217 -5.41 8.08 18.71
CA SER A 217 -6.59 8.90 19.04
C SER A 217 -7.30 9.47 17.82
N THR A 218 -6.54 9.89 16.81
CA THR A 218 -7.04 10.53 15.60
C THR A 218 -7.80 9.51 14.75
N ARG A 219 -7.20 8.36 14.47
CA ARG A 219 -7.89 7.29 13.72
C ARG A 219 -9.04 6.68 14.47
N ARG A 220 -8.97 6.54 15.80
CA ARG A 220 -10.12 6.07 16.60
C ARG A 220 -11.32 7.01 16.44
N LYS A 221 -11.09 8.32 16.53
CA LYS A 221 -12.16 9.32 16.39
C LYS A 221 -12.74 9.34 14.97
N ALA A 222 -11.89 9.28 13.96
CA ALA A 222 -12.31 9.20 12.56
C ALA A 222 -13.09 7.90 12.28
N GLY A 223 -12.58 6.75 12.75
CA GLY A 223 -13.19 5.45 12.57
C GLY A 223 -14.55 5.34 13.26
N HIS A 224 -14.69 5.89 14.47
CA HIS A 224 -16.00 5.96 15.13
C HIS A 224 -17.03 6.74 14.31
N LYS A 225 -16.64 7.88 13.73
CA LYS A 225 -17.57 8.67 12.90
C LYS A 225 -17.93 7.97 11.59
N GLN A 226 -16.96 7.29 10.97
CA GLN A 226 -17.12 6.67 9.65
C GLN A 226 -17.82 5.31 9.71
N PHE A 227 -17.64 4.56 10.81
CA PHE A 227 -18.02 3.15 10.89
C PHE A 227 -18.96 2.81 12.04
N LEU A 228 -19.44 3.79 12.82
CA LEU A 228 -20.37 3.57 13.94
C LEU A 228 -21.53 4.58 13.95
N HIS A 229 -22.08 4.90 12.77
CA HIS A 229 -23.19 5.86 12.62
C HIS A 229 -24.51 5.22 12.20
N GLN A 230 -24.51 4.01 11.63
CA GLN A 230 -25.71 3.33 11.17
C GLN A 230 -26.04 2.14 12.07
N LYS A 231 -27.21 2.14 12.72
CA LYS A 231 -27.67 0.96 13.45
C LYS A 231 -28.03 -0.15 12.46
N LEU A 232 -27.59 -1.38 12.72
CA LEU A 232 -27.93 -2.56 11.94
C LEU A 232 -29.46 -2.70 11.82
N SER A 233 -29.92 -2.90 10.59
CA SER A 233 -31.33 -3.14 10.30
C SER A 233 -31.76 -4.49 10.86
N TYR A 234 -32.99 -4.60 11.36
CA TYR A 234 -33.58 -5.87 11.76
C TYR A 234 -33.71 -6.87 10.58
N THR A 235 -33.67 -6.38 9.35
CA THR A 235 -33.66 -7.21 8.13
C THR A 235 -32.27 -7.71 7.75
N SER A 236 -31.21 -7.21 8.40
CA SER A 236 -29.84 -7.65 8.14
C SER A 236 -29.63 -9.07 8.65
N PRO A 237 -29.00 -9.97 7.86
CA PRO A 237 -28.54 -11.25 8.36
C PRO A 237 -27.64 -11.12 9.60
N LEU A 238 -26.81 -10.07 9.67
CA LEU A 238 -25.94 -9.82 10.82
C LEU A 238 -26.74 -9.49 12.08
N PHE A 239 -27.87 -8.78 11.96
CA PHE A 239 -28.70 -8.45 13.12
C PHE A 239 -29.22 -9.70 13.82
N GLY A 240 -29.65 -10.72 13.08
CA GLY A 240 -30.13 -11.99 13.67
C GLY A 240 -29.06 -12.70 14.52
N ILE A 241 -27.79 -12.57 14.12
CA ILE A 241 -26.65 -13.16 14.83
C ILE A 241 -26.26 -12.30 16.04
N LEU A 242 -26.11 -10.98 15.82
CA LEU A 242 -25.49 -10.07 16.78
C LEU A 242 -26.47 -9.55 17.85
N SER A 243 -27.77 -9.45 17.54
CA SER A 243 -28.77 -8.89 18.48
C SER A 243 -28.92 -9.70 19.76
N ASN A 244 -28.58 -10.99 19.71
CA ASN A 244 -28.64 -11.91 20.86
C ASN A 244 -27.36 -11.91 21.71
N LEU A 245 -26.39 -11.04 21.42
CA LEU A 245 -25.12 -10.92 22.14
C LEU A 245 -25.11 -9.64 22.99
N PRO A 246 -25.45 -9.71 24.30
CA PRO A 246 -25.50 -8.54 25.16
C PRO A 246 -24.15 -7.80 25.21
N GLY A 247 -24.19 -6.48 25.07
CA GLY A 247 -23.01 -5.62 25.14
C GLY A 247 -22.26 -5.45 23.82
N LEU A 248 -22.64 -6.16 22.75
CA LEU A 248 -22.07 -5.92 21.43
C LEU A 248 -22.68 -4.68 20.78
N ASN A 249 -21.83 -3.87 20.15
CA ASN A 249 -22.29 -2.71 19.41
C ASN A 249 -23.01 -3.14 18.13
N LEU A 250 -24.25 -2.66 17.94
CA LEU A 250 -25.04 -2.92 16.73
C LEU A 250 -24.95 -1.77 15.72
N TYR A 251 -24.04 -0.81 15.90
CA TYR A 251 -23.77 0.24 14.93
C TYR A 251 -22.62 -0.17 14.02
N THR A 252 -22.75 0.15 12.74
CA THR A 252 -21.81 -0.10 11.66
C THR A 252 -21.71 1.13 10.75
N GLY A 253 -20.79 1.09 9.80
CA GLY A 253 -20.73 2.04 8.70
C GLY A 253 -21.71 1.72 7.60
N ASN A 254 -21.59 2.45 6.50
CA ASN A 254 -22.34 2.13 5.29
C ASN A 254 -22.02 0.69 4.86
N HIS A 255 -23.05 -0.01 4.36
CA HIS A 255 -22.94 -1.40 3.89
C HIS A 255 -22.48 -2.39 4.99
N GLU A 256 -22.77 -2.07 6.26
CA GLU A 256 -22.45 -2.91 7.40
C GLU A 256 -20.94 -3.11 7.66
N VAL A 257 -20.10 -2.23 7.10
CA VAL A 257 -18.66 -2.25 7.34
C VAL A 257 -18.37 -1.95 8.81
N THR A 258 -17.55 -2.79 9.43
CA THR A 258 -17.13 -2.67 10.83
C THR A 258 -15.75 -2.03 10.97
N ILE A 259 -15.45 -1.49 12.15
CA ILE A 259 -14.12 -0.97 12.50
C ILE A 259 -13.50 -1.88 13.57
N ASP A 260 -12.23 -2.20 13.40
CA ASP A 260 -11.41 -2.95 14.34
C ASP A 260 -10.16 -2.14 14.74
N PHE A 261 -9.70 -2.36 15.95
CA PHE A 261 -8.48 -1.77 16.49
C PHE A 261 -7.57 -2.89 16.98
N ASP A 262 -6.30 -2.88 16.57
CA ASP A 262 -5.37 -3.96 16.95
C ASP A 262 -5.32 -4.12 18.47
N PHE A 263 -5.88 -5.24 18.93
CA PHE A 263 -6.00 -5.60 20.34
C PHE A 263 -4.63 -5.69 21.02
N LYS A 264 -3.55 -5.97 20.27
CA LYS A 264 -2.18 -5.98 20.78
C LYS A 264 -1.78 -4.62 21.36
N HIS A 265 -2.27 -3.52 20.78
CA HIS A 265 -2.01 -2.18 21.31
C HIS A 265 -2.72 -1.96 22.65
N VAL A 266 -3.88 -2.58 22.88
CA VAL A 266 -4.58 -2.55 24.17
C VAL A 266 -3.78 -3.31 25.24
N PHE A 267 -3.27 -4.51 24.91
CA PHE A 267 -2.45 -5.29 25.85
C PHE A 267 -1.14 -4.58 26.20
N LYS A 268 -0.42 -4.04 25.22
CA LYS A 268 0.80 -3.27 25.47
C LYS A 268 0.56 -2.12 26.44
N ARG A 269 -0.53 -1.35 26.27
CA ARG A 269 -0.89 -0.25 27.18
C ARG A 269 -1.17 -0.73 28.60
N LYS A 270 -1.93 -1.82 28.76
CA LYS A 270 -2.25 -2.38 30.08
C LYS A 270 -0.99 -2.87 30.81
N SER A 271 -0.07 -3.53 30.11
CA SER A 271 1.18 -4.02 30.70
C SER A 271 2.14 -2.91 31.11
N ILE A 272 2.05 -1.72 30.50
CA ILE A 272 2.81 -0.53 30.88
C ILE A 272 2.21 0.13 32.13
N LEU A 273 0.88 0.15 32.26
CA LEU A 273 0.17 0.71 33.42
C LEU A 273 0.20 -0.19 34.67
N SER A 274 0.60 -1.46 34.53
CA SER A 274 0.78 -2.40 35.64
C SER A 274 2.22 -2.47 36.17
N ARG A 275 3.05 -1.47 35.87
CA ARG A 275 4.37 -1.24 36.47
C ARG A 275 4.34 0.05 37.27
#